data_AF-A0AAW9IYR6-F1
#
_entry.id   AF-A0AAW9IYR6-F1
#
_cell.length_a   1.000
_cell.length_b   1.000
_cell.length_c   1.000
_cell.angle_alpha   90.00
_cell.angle_beta   90.00
_cell.angle_gamma   90.00
#
_symmetry.space_group_name_H-M   'P 1'
#
loop_
_entity.id
_entity.type
_entity.pdbx_description
1 polymer ?
#
loop_
_entity_poly.entity_id
_entity_poly.type
_entity_poly.pdbx_seq_one_letter_code
_entity_poly.pdbx_strand_id
1 'polypeptide(L)'
;PINGTYNYRVIQDTGRLSPHAYGIAIDLNRNNADYWKWVDKAKGSKRIEGYPKELVKIFEDNGFVWGGKWSHFDILHFEYRPEIILKSKYFGDLSKLNEGKWYEGVPIDEKIERIIKIIDCKII
;
A
#
# COMPACT_ATOMS: atom_id res chain seq x y z
N PRO A 1 -20.61 -6.91 -4.02
CA PRO A 1 -20.07 -5.61 -4.50
C PRO A 1 -21.20 -4.56 -4.52
N ILE A 2 -21.07 -3.42 -3.83
CA ILE A 2 -20.50 -2.16 -4.41
C ILE A 2 -19.32 -1.59 -3.58
N ASN A 3 -19.05 -2.13 -2.39
CA ASN A 3 -18.08 -1.53 -1.46
C ASN A 3 -16.66 -2.12 -1.46
N GLY A 4 -16.40 -3.17 -2.26
CA GLY A 4 -15.13 -3.91 -2.19
C GLY A 4 -14.03 -3.41 -3.12
N THR A 5 -14.29 -2.38 -3.93
CA THR A 5 -13.31 -1.78 -4.85
C THR A 5 -13.49 -0.26 -4.86
N TYR A 6 -13.95 0.35 -5.95
CA TYR A 6 -14.22 1.79 -5.97
C TYR A 6 -15.45 2.13 -5.11
N ASN A 7 -15.25 3.04 -4.15
CA ASN A 7 -16.33 3.60 -3.33
C ASN A 7 -15.93 4.99 -2.85
N TYR A 8 -16.59 6.02 -3.40
CA TYR A 8 -16.33 7.40 -3.01
C TYR A 8 -16.92 7.69 -1.63
N ARG A 9 -16.05 7.69 -0.61
CA ARG A 9 -16.42 7.97 0.78
C ARG A 9 -15.27 8.59 1.56
N VAL A 10 -15.65 9.30 2.61
CA VAL A 10 -14.73 9.75 3.66
C VAL A 10 -14.59 8.63 4.70
N ILE A 11 -13.38 8.41 5.21
CA ILE A 11 -13.16 7.53 6.36
C ILE A 11 -13.78 8.21 7.58
N GLN A 12 -14.67 7.49 8.25
CA GLN A 12 -15.39 7.97 9.42
C GLN A 12 -14.43 8.62 10.43
N ASP A 13 -14.81 9.80 10.93
CA ASP A 13 -14.10 10.59 11.94
C ASP A 13 -12.70 11.12 11.55
N THR A 14 -12.28 11.01 10.29
CA THR A 14 -10.95 11.51 9.85
C THR A 14 -11.01 12.73 8.92
N GLY A 15 -12.15 12.96 8.26
CA GLY A 15 -12.27 13.94 7.18
C GLY A 15 -11.47 13.60 5.92
N ARG A 16 -10.81 12.43 5.85
CA ARG A 16 -9.96 12.00 4.73
C ARG A 16 -10.72 11.08 3.80
N LEU A 17 -10.52 11.23 2.48
CA LEU A 17 -11.04 10.26 1.52
C LEU A 17 -10.41 8.88 1.75
N SER A 18 -11.22 7.85 1.61
CA SER A 18 -10.76 6.46 1.65
C SER A 18 -9.90 6.14 0.42
N PRO A 19 -8.90 5.25 0.53
CA PRO A 19 -8.21 4.66 -0.63
C PRO A 19 -9.16 4.11 -1.70
N HIS A 20 -10.32 3.57 -1.29
CA HIS A 20 -11.37 3.13 -2.22
C HIS A 20 -11.93 4.27 -3.09
N ALA A 21 -11.94 5.52 -2.59
CA ALA A 21 -12.41 6.68 -3.33
C ALA A 21 -11.47 7.08 -4.48
N TYR A 22 -10.22 6.63 -4.44
CA TYR A 22 -9.23 6.83 -5.51
C TYR A 22 -9.13 5.63 -6.45
N GLY A 23 -9.88 4.55 -6.20
CA GLY A 23 -9.78 3.31 -6.99
C GLY A 23 -8.47 2.55 -6.79
N ILE A 24 -7.74 2.82 -5.70
CA ILE A 24 -6.45 2.20 -5.39
C ILE A 24 -6.56 1.11 -4.32
N ALA A 25 -7.77 0.69 -3.95
CA ALA A 25 -7.96 -0.33 -2.93
C ALA A 25 -8.99 -1.39 -3.32
N ILE A 26 -8.78 -2.58 -2.78
CA ILE A 26 -9.63 -3.75 -2.96
C ILE A 26 -9.78 -4.50 -1.65
N ASP A 27 -11.01 -4.92 -1.37
CA ASP A 27 -11.38 -5.72 -0.23
C ASP A 27 -11.75 -7.14 -0.70
N LEU A 28 -11.11 -8.16 -0.12
CA LEU A 28 -11.30 -9.56 -0.53
C LEU A 28 -11.84 -10.42 0.63
N ASN A 29 -12.72 -11.37 0.29
CA ASN A 29 -13.18 -12.43 1.18
C ASN A 29 -13.65 -11.96 2.58
N ARG A 30 -14.53 -10.94 2.63
CA ARG A 30 -15.03 -10.35 3.88
C ARG A 30 -15.48 -11.38 4.91
N ASN A 31 -15.04 -11.18 6.14
CA ASN A 31 -15.43 -11.90 7.34
C ASN A 31 -15.69 -10.89 8.48
N ASN A 32 -16.53 -11.27 9.44
CA ASN A 32 -16.83 -10.40 10.59
C ASN A 32 -15.61 -10.19 11.51
N ALA A 33 -14.59 -11.05 11.41
CA ALA A 33 -13.33 -10.92 12.13
C ALA A 33 -12.27 -10.07 11.43
N ASP A 34 -12.59 -9.45 10.28
CA ASP A 34 -11.58 -8.75 9.48
C ASP A 34 -11.25 -7.34 9.98
N TYR A 35 -12.13 -6.69 10.73
CA TYR A 35 -11.92 -5.32 11.19
C TYR A 35 -11.77 -5.25 12.70
N TRP A 36 -10.75 -4.54 13.18
CA TRP A 36 -10.37 -4.51 14.58
C TRP A 36 -11.46 -4.01 15.55
N LYS A 37 -12.42 -3.19 15.09
CA LYS A 37 -13.54 -2.75 15.93
C LYS A 37 -14.67 -3.79 16.04
N TRP A 38 -14.71 -4.78 15.15
CA TRP A 38 -15.81 -5.76 15.10
C TRP A 38 -15.57 -6.98 15.98
N VAL A 39 -14.32 -7.24 16.35
CA VAL A 39 -13.93 -8.44 17.11
C VAL A 39 -12.83 -8.15 18.11
N ASP A 40 -12.73 -9.02 19.11
CA ASP A 40 -11.57 -9.05 20.00
C ASP A 40 -10.28 -9.43 19.25
N LYS A 41 -9.14 -9.12 19.88
CA LYS A 41 -7.81 -9.37 19.32
C LYS A 41 -7.57 -10.85 19.02
N ALA A 42 -8.08 -11.77 19.84
CA ALA A 42 -7.84 -13.21 19.66
C ALA A 42 -8.50 -13.74 18.38
N LYS A 43 -9.74 -13.34 18.11
CA LYS A 43 -10.45 -13.67 16.86
C LYS A 43 -9.78 -13.04 15.64
N GLY A 44 -9.36 -11.77 15.75
CA GLY A 44 -8.61 -11.09 14.71
C GLY A 44 -7.28 -11.80 14.37
N SER A 45 -6.49 -12.14 15.39
CA SER A 45 -5.23 -12.88 15.21
C SER A 45 -5.43 -14.23 14.54
N LYS A 46 -6.44 -15.00 14.95
CA LYS A 46 -6.79 -16.27 14.30
C LYS A 46 -7.16 -16.08 12.82
N ARG A 47 -7.84 -14.99 12.49
CA ARG A 47 -8.21 -14.65 11.12
C ARG A 47 -6.99 -14.24 10.28
N ILE A 48 -6.05 -13.47 10.85
CA ILE A 48 -4.76 -13.12 10.21
C ILE A 48 -3.94 -14.39 9.93
N GLU A 49 -3.81 -15.27 10.91
CA GLU A 49 -3.04 -16.53 10.80
C GLU A 49 -3.60 -17.46 9.70
N GLY A 50 -4.93 -17.50 9.57
CA GLY A 50 -5.62 -18.29 8.55
C GLY A 50 -5.74 -17.62 7.19
N TYR A 51 -5.29 -16.37 7.02
CA TYR A 51 -5.39 -15.66 5.75
C TYR A 51 -4.34 -16.19 4.76
N PRO A 52 -4.66 -16.43 3.47
CA PRO A 52 -3.71 -17.05 2.53
C PRO A 52 -2.44 -16.21 2.34
N LYS A 53 -1.31 -16.71 2.83
CA LYS A 53 -0.01 -16.00 2.78
C LYS A 53 0.47 -15.76 1.35
N GLU A 54 0.21 -16.70 0.45
CA GLU A 54 0.55 -16.57 -0.97
C GLU A 54 -0.23 -15.43 -1.64
N LEU A 55 -1.53 -15.29 -1.33
CA LEU A 55 -2.34 -14.17 -1.80
C LEU A 55 -1.74 -12.83 -1.33
N VAL A 56 -1.44 -12.72 -0.03
CA VAL A 56 -0.81 -11.51 0.53
C VAL A 56 0.49 -11.20 -0.20
N LYS A 57 1.35 -12.22 -0.39
CA LYS A 57 2.64 -12.05 -1.08
C LYS A 57 2.45 -11.55 -2.51
N ILE A 58 1.52 -12.11 -3.28
CA ILE A 58 1.24 -11.69 -4.67
C ILE A 58 0.86 -10.21 -4.70
N PHE A 59 0.00 -9.76 -3.79
CA PHE A 59 -0.38 -8.35 -3.69
C PHE A 59 0.82 -7.45 -3.34
N GLU A 60 1.64 -7.84 -2.37
CA GLU A 60 2.83 -7.08 -1.95
C GLU A 60 3.91 -6.99 -3.03
N ASP A 61 4.13 -8.09 -3.77
CA ASP A 61 5.03 -8.11 -4.92
C ASP A 61 4.55 -7.15 -6.04
N ASN A 62 3.24 -6.87 -6.11
CA ASN A 62 2.60 -5.97 -7.08
C ASN A 62 2.32 -4.57 -6.52
N GLY A 63 2.95 -4.17 -5.41
CA GLY A 63 2.89 -2.78 -4.92
C GLY A 63 1.71 -2.47 -3.99
N PHE A 64 0.98 -3.47 -3.53
CA PHE A 64 -0.04 -3.28 -2.50
C PHE A 64 0.53 -3.46 -1.10
N VAL A 65 -0.10 -2.82 -0.12
CA VAL A 65 0.10 -3.10 1.30
C VAL A 65 -1.16 -3.74 1.86
N TRP A 66 -0.99 -4.69 2.78
CA TRP A 66 -2.09 -5.45 3.36
C TRP A 66 -2.47 -4.91 4.74
N GLY A 67 -3.75 -4.62 4.95
CA GLY A 67 -4.27 -4.09 6.22
C GLY A 67 -4.20 -5.06 7.39
N GLY A 68 -4.02 -6.37 7.13
CA GLY A 68 -3.77 -7.37 8.17
C GLY A 68 -2.46 -7.19 8.94
N LYS A 69 -1.50 -6.39 8.42
CA LYS A 69 -0.23 -6.09 9.09
C LYS A 69 -0.27 -4.82 9.98
N TRP A 70 -1.40 -4.11 10.04
CA TRP A 70 -1.53 -2.89 10.84
C TRP A 70 -1.82 -3.18 12.31
N SER A 71 -1.48 -2.25 13.20
CA SER A 71 -1.81 -2.39 14.63
C SER A 71 -3.33 -2.44 14.87
N HIS A 72 -4.05 -1.59 14.13
CA HIS A 72 -5.50 -1.61 13.98
C HIS A 72 -5.83 -2.31 12.66
N PHE A 73 -5.86 -3.63 12.69
CA PHE A 73 -5.96 -4.46 11.49
C PHE A 73 -7.24 -4.21 10.69
N ASP A 74 -7.10 -4.34 9.36
CA ASP A 74 -8.18 -4.36 8.38
C ASP A 74 -7.89 -5.46 7.35
N ILE A 75 -8.25 -6.70 7.69
CA ILE A 75 -7.70 -7.93 7.09
C ILE A 75 -8.17 -8.15 5.65
N LEU A 76 -9.40 -7.75 5.33
CA LEU A 76 -9.89 -7.84 3.95
C LEU A 76 -9.20 -6.86 3.01
N HIS A 77 -8.60 -5.80 3.56
CA HIS A 77 -8.20 -4.60 2.82
C HIS A 77 -6.78 -4.69 2.25
N PHE A 78 -6.67 -4.35 0.96
CA PHE A 78 -5.42 -4.12 0.26
C PHE A 78 -5.47 -2.75 -0.40
N GLU A 79 -4.45 -1.92 -0.19
CA GLU A 79 -4.31 -0.62 -0.86
C GLU A 79 -3.00 -0.55 -1.65
N TYR A 80 -3.07 -0.08 -2.89
CA TYR A 80 -1.94 0.10 -3.80
C TYR A 80 -1.15 1.32 -3.38
N ARG A 81 0.05 1.10 -2.82
CA ARG A 81 0.94 2.12 -2.25
C ARG A 81 2.38 1.92 -2.72
N PRO A 82 2.63 1.86 -4.04
CA PRO A 82 3.96 1.63 -4.58
C PRO A 82 4.96 2.68 -4.11
N GLU A 83 4.52 3.92 -3.88
CA GLU A 83 5.38 5.02 -3.43
C GLU A 83 5.98 4.77 -2.05
N ILE A 84 5.24 4.14 -1.12
CA ILE A 84 5.77 3.76 0.19
C ILE A 84 6.82 2.65 0.03
N ILE A 85 6.50 1.63 -0.78
CA ILE A 85 7.36 0.46 -0.98
C ILE A 85 8.67 0.89 -1.67
N LEU A 86 8.58 1.69 -2.72
CA LEU A 86 9.73 2.22 -3.45
C LEU A 86 10.58 3.14 -2.57
N LYS A 87 9.93 4.03 -1.78
CA LYS A 87 10.63 4.87 -0.80
C LYS A 87 11.41 4.01 0.20
N SER A 88 10.79 2.97 0.75
CA SER A 88 11.47 2.08 1.70
C SER A 88 12.62 1.29 1.07
N LYS A 89 12.50 0.87 -0.19
CA LYS A 89 13.51 0.05 -0.87
C LYS A 89 14.75 0.86 -1.29
N TYR A 90 14.53 2.06 -1.82
CA TYR A 90 15.60 2.81 -2.49
C TYR A 90 15.99 4.11 -1.75
N PHE A 91 15.10 4.63 -0.91
CA PHE A 91 15.27 5.94 -0.26
C PHE A 91 15.10 5.87 1.27
N GLY A 92 15.40 4.71 1.86
CA GLY A 92 15.29 4.49 3.30
C GLY A 92 16.42 5.11 4.13
N ASP A 93 17.60 5.27 3.52
CA ASP A 93 18.75 5.89 4.16
C ASP A 93 18.74 7.41 3.95
N LEU A 94 18.27 8.13 4.98
CA LEU A 94 18.11 9.58 4.92
C LEU A 94 19.44 10.33 4.80
N SER A 95 20.57 9.71 5.20
CA SER A 95 21.89 10.34 5.08
C SER A 95 22.28 10.57 3.62
N LYS A 96 21.72 9.77 2.70
CA LYS A 96 22.01 9.82 1.26
C LYS A 96 21.07 10.72 0.47
N LEU A 97 20.03 11.29 1.09
CA LEU A 97 19.00 12.06 0.36
C LEU A 97 19.54 13.34 -0.30
N ASN A 98 20.69 13.84 0.12
CA ASN A 98 21.32 15.05 -0.42
C ASN A 98 22.67 14.78 -1.09
N GLU A 99 23.07 13.51 -1.22
CA GLU A 99 24.34 13.13 -1.82
C GLU A 99 24.08 12.50 -3.20
N GLY A 100 24.51 13.18 -4.26
CA GLY A 100 24.39 12.66 -5.63
C GLY A 100 23.07 13.04 -6.32
N LYS A 101 22.63 12.18 -7.25
CA LYS A 101 21.44 12.43 -8.05
C LYS A 101 20.18 11.99 -7.29
N TRP A 102 19.04 12.65 -7.53
CA TRP A 102 17.79 12.36 -6.81
C TRP A 102 17.25 10.92 -6.98
N TYR A 103 17.78 10.17 -7.95
CA TYR A 103 17.44 8.77 -8.24
C TYR A 103 18.56 7.77 -7.86
N GLU A 104 19.56 8.21 -7.10
CA GLU A 104 20.67 7.35 -6.68
C GLU A 104 20.16 6.07 -5.97
N GLY A 105 20.74 4.91 -6.30
CA GLY A 105 20.36 3.61 -5.74
C GLY A 105 19.13 2.94 -6.37
N VAL A 106 18.42 3.61 -7.28
CA VAL A 106 17.34 2.99 -8.07
C VAL A 106 17.94 2.13 -9.19
N PRO A 107 17.53 0.86 -9.37
CA PRO A 107 17.91 0.06 -10.52
C PRO A 107 17.44 0.74 -11.81
N ILE A 108 18.37 1.02 -12.72
CA ILE A 108 18.07 1.73 -13.96
C ILE A 108 17.96 0.72 -15.11
N ASP A 109 16.82 0.75 -15.77
CA ASP A 109 16.61 0.15 -17.10
C ASP A 109 16.31 1.25 -18.13
N GLU A 110 16.18 0.88 -19.41
CA GLU A 110 15.92 1.83 -20.50
C GLU A 110 14.66 2.68 -20.27
N LYS A 111 13.62 2.10 -19.64
CA LYS A 111 12.37 2.79 -19.35
C LYS A 111 12.56 3.80 -18.23
N ILE A 112 13.23 3.42 -17.15
CA ILE A 112 13.53 4.28 -16.00
C ILE A 112 14.45 5.42 -16.44
N GLU A 113 15.47 5.14 -17.24
CA GLU A 113 16.36 6.17 -17.79
C GLU A 113 15.59 7.22 -18.60
N ARG A 114 14.63 6.77 -19.43
CA ARG A 114 13.77 7.68 -20.19
C ARG A 114 12.88 8.54 -19.28
N ILE A 115 12.34 7.97 -18.19
CA ILE A 115 11.53 8.70 -17.22
C ILE A 115 12.37 9.74 -16.48
N ILE A 116 13.58 9.37 -16.03
CA ILE A 116 14.52 10.28 -15.38
C ILE A 116 14.83 11.46 -16.30
N LYS A 117 15.17 11.20 -17.58
CA LYS A 117 15.41 12.26 -18.58
C LYS A 117 14.22 13.22 -18.71
N ILE A 118 12.99 12.70 -18.75
CA ILE A 118 11.79 13.53 -18.82
C ILE A 118 11.64 14.42 -17.58
N ILE A 119 11.90 13.88 -16.39
CA ILE A 119 11.81 14.62 -15.13
C ILE A 119 12.88 15.73 -15.10
N ASP A 120 14.14 15.38 -15.37
CA ASP A 120 15.25 16.34 -15.38
C ASP A 120 15.03 17.44 -16.42
N CYS A 121 14.50 17.13 -17.60
CA CYS A 121 14.19 18.13 -18.63
C CYS A 121 12.99 19.04 -18.29
N LYS A 122 12.09 18.64 -17.38
CA LYS A 122 10.94 19.45 -16.95
C LYS A 122 11.19 20.26 -15.69
N ILE A 123 12.28 19.97 -14.98
CA ILE A 123 12.71 20.70 -13.79
C ILE A 123 13.56 21.94 -14.16
N ILE A 124 13.88 22.14 -15.45
CA ILE A 124 14.53 23.34 -16.00
C ILE A 124 13.50 24.38 -16.42
#